data_AF-A0A6N3X5T6-F1
#
_entry.id   AF-A0A6N3X5T6-F1
#
_cell.length_a   1.000
_cell.length_b   1.000
_cell.length_c   1.000
_cell.angle_alpha   90.00
_cell.angle_beta   90.00
_cell.angle_gamma   90.00
#
_symmetry.space_group_name_H-M   'P 1'
#
loop_
_entity.id
_entity.type
_entity.pdbx_description
1 polymer ?
#
loop_
_entity_poly.entity_id
_entity_poly.type
_entity_poly.pdbx_seq_one_letter_code
_entity_poly.pdbx_strand_id
1 'polypeptide(L)'
;RERCQRSAAEPTALSRWKDKDTKTYCNITLDGQARKSFLRLHFNSLRKKKIVIFDQDQPEFVPVSTPSDLYQYKERIRTALRLKLEPLRSPE
;
A
#
# COMPACT_ATOMS: atom_id res chain seq x y z
N ARG A 1 21.99 -22.39 7.54
CA ARG A 1 22.21 -20.92 7.63
C ARG A 1 22.56 -20.44 6.23
N GLU A 2 21.55 -20.16 5.40
CA GLU A 2 21.76 -19.81 3.99
C GLU A 2 21.37 -18.35 3.78
N ARG A 3 22.38 -17.47 3.75
CA ARG A 3 22.22 -16.10 3.28
C ARG A 3 22.30 -16.12 1.76
N CYS A 4 21.17 -16.37 1.12
CA CYS A 4 21.02 -16.19 -0.32
C CYS A 4 21.07 -14.67 -0.61
N GLN A 5 22.17 -14.24 -1.22
CA GLN A 5 22.44 -12.86 -1.63
C GLN A 5 21.40 -12.44 -2.67
N ARG A 6 20.55 -11.46 -2.33
CA ARG A 6 19.63 -10.85 -3.30
C ARG A 6 20.44 -9.99 -4.26
N SER A 7 20.54 -10.42 -5.51
CA SER A 7 20.94 -9.56 -6.62
C SER A 7 20.09 -8.29 -6.61
N ALA A 8 20.77 -7.15 -6.58
CA ALA A 8 20.18 -5.83 -6.72
C ALA A 8 19.70 -5.68 -8.17
N ALA A 9 18.47 -6.10 -8.44
CA ALA A 9 17.76 -5.67 -9.63
C ALA A 9 17.54 -4.16 -9.51
N GLU A 10 17.99 -3.41 -10.52
CA GLU A 10 17.66 -1.99 -10.63
C GLU A 10 16.14 -1.82 -10.53
N PRO A 11 15.63 -0.92 -9.68
CA PRO A 11 14.19 -0.75 -9.52
C PRO A 11 13.64 -0.04 -10.76
N THR A 12 13.23 -0.82 -11.77
CA THR A 12 12.33 -0.34 -12.81
C THR A 12 11.11 0.28 -12.12
N ALA A 13 10.54 1.37 -12.64
CA ALA A 13 9.46 2.10 -11.96
C ALA A 13 8.27 1.23 -11.52
N LEU A 14 8.01 0.11 -12.21
CA LEU A 14 7.02 -0.91 -11.86
C LEU A 14 7.45 -1.84 -10.69
N SER A 15 8.74 -2.08 -10.49
CA SER A 15 9.29 -2.97 -9.45
C SER A 15 9.22 -2.39 -8.04
N ARG A 16 8.88 -1.11 -7.90
CA ARG A 16 8.71 -0.44 -6.61
C ARG A 16 7.42 -0.80 -5.91
N TRP A 17 6.41 -1.30 -6.63
CA TRP A 17 5.14 -1.68 -6.01
C TRP A 17 5.09 -3.18 -5.87
N LYS A 18 4.73 -3.65 -4.68
CA LYS A 18 4.47 -5.06 -4.43
C LYS A 18 3.15 -5.22 -3.72
N ASP A 19 2.27 -5.98 -4.34
CA ASP A 19 1.12 -6.55 -3.69
C ASP A 19 1.53 -7.83 -2.95
N LYS A 20 0.93 -8.03 -1.78
CA LYS A 20 1.02 -9.27 -1.04
C LYS A 20 -0.39 -9.67 -0.63
N ASP A 21 -0.89 -10.71 -1.25
CA ASP A 21 -2.16 -11.30 -0.85
C ASP A 21 -2.03 -12.00 0.51
N THR A 22 -3.04 -11.84 1.34
CA THR A 22 -3.16 -12.52 2.63
C THR A 22 -4.57 -13.02 2.80
N LYS A 23 -4.77 -13.99 3.70
CA LYS A 23 -6.07 -14.61 3.98
C LYS A 23 -7.21 -13.60 4.23
N THR A 24 -6.91 -12.42 4.78
CA THR A 24 -7.92 -11.42 5.17
C THR A 24 -7.87 -10.11 4.38
N TYR A 25 -6.81 -9.85 3.62
CA TYR A 25 -6.66 -8.64 2.79
C TYR A 25 -5.53 -8.77 1.76
N CYS A 26 -5.63 -8.00 0.68
CA CYS A 26 -4.50 -7.73 -0.20
C CYS A 26 -3.75 -6.48 0.29
N ASN A 27 -2.45 -6.61 0.55
CA ASN A 27 -1.60 -5.54 1.08
C ASN A 27 -0.74 -4.95 -0.02
N ILE A 28 -0.90 -3.66 -0.29
CA ILE A 28 -0.10 -2.97 -1.30
C ILE A 28 1.01 -2.19 -0.60
N THR A 29 2.25 -2.50 -0.96
CA THR A 29 3.45 -1.97 -0.34
C THR A 29 4.36 -1.29 -1.34
N LEU A 30 5.04 -0.25 -0.86
CA LEU A 30 6.13 0.40 -1.56
C LEU A 30 7.47 -0.27 -1.20
N ASP A 31 8.31 -0.49 -2.21
CA ASP A 31 9.61 -1.16 -2.17
C ASP A 31 9.59 -2.57 -1.52
N GLY A 32 8.42 -3.19 -1.42
CA GLY A 32 8.24 -4.49 -0.76
C GLY A 32 8.42 -4.49 0.76
N GLN A 33 8.42 -3.32 1.40
CA GLN A 33 8.58 -3.21 2.85
C GLN A 33 7.21 -3.12 3.52
N ALA A 34 6.94 -3.99 4.50
CA ALA A 34 5.66 -3.98 5.21
C ALA A 34 5.39 -2.66 5.96
N ARG A 35 6.44 -1.96 6.41
CA ARG A 35 6.35 -0.62 7.05
C ARG A 35 5.91 0.48 6.08
N LYS A 36 6.07 0.26 4.77
CA LYS A 36 5.61 1.16 3.70
C LYS A 36 4.33 0.64 3.03
N SER A 37 3.48 -0.05 3.80
CA SER A 37 2.12 -0.33 3.34
C SER A 37 1.33 0.97 3.33
N PHE A 38 0.69 1.28 2.21
CA PHE A 38 -0.10 2.52 2.07
C PHE A 38 -1.59 2.24 1.78
N LEU A 39 -1.91 1.03 1.32
CA LEU A 39 -3.27 0.62 1.01
C LEU A 39 -3.47 -0.87 1.32
N ARG A 40 -4.58 -1.21 1.98
CA ARG A 40 -5.05 -2.59 2.12
C ARG A 40 -6.46 -2.72 1.57
N LEU A 41 -6.68 -3.78 0.81
CA LEU A 41 -7.95 -4.09 0.21
C LEU A 41 -8.57 -5.28 0.95
N HIS A 42 -9.69 -5.06 1.64
CA HIS A 42 -10.45 -6.10 2.32
C HIS A 42 -11.71 -6.40 1.50
N PHE A 43 -11.54 -7.16 0.41
CA PHE A 43 -12.64 -7.57 -0.48
C PHE A 43 -13.10 -9.01 -0.25
N ASN A 44 -12.52 -9.70 0.73
CA ASN A 44 -12.78 -11.12 0.98
C ASN A 44 -14.20 -11.39 1.51
N SER A 45 -14.94 -10.35 1.92
CA SER A 45 -16.32 -10.47 2.39
C SER A 45 -17.32 -10.07 1.30
N LEU A 46 -18.27 -10.95 1.01
CA LEU A 46 -19.32 -10.71 0.01
C LEU A 46 -20.21 -9.49 0.33
N ARG A 47 -20.49 -9.24 1.62
CA ARG A 47 -21.39 -8.16 2.06
C ARG A 47 -20.68 -6.87 2.50
N LYS A 48 -19.41 -6.96 2.88
CA LYS A 48 -18.67 -5.85 3.53
C LYS A 48 -17.30 -5.70 2.89
N LYS A 49 -17.25 -5.00 1.76
CA LYS A 49 -16.00 -4.62 1.14
C LYS A 49 -15.52 -3.31 1.77
N LYS A 50 -14.25 -3.25 2.11
CA LYS A 50 -13.64 -2.06 2.69
C LYS A 50 -12.18 -1.95 2.27
N ILE A 51 -11.66 -0.75 2.30
CA ILE A 51 -10.25 -0.45 2.10
C ILE A 51 -9.70 0.20 3.35
N VAL A 52 -8.39 0.08 3.54
CA VAL A 52 -7.67 0.79 4.60
C VAL A 52 -6.62 1.67 3.95
N ILE A 53 -6.71 2.97 4.20
CA ILE A 53 -5.78 3.96 3.67
C ILE A 53 -4.91 4.46 4.82
N PHE A 54 -3.60 4.52 4.59
CA PHE A 54 -2.62 5.00 5.56
C PHE A 54 -2.21 6.44 5.24
N ASP A 55 -3.18 7.35 5.17
CA ASP A 55 -2.94 8.78 4.92
C ASP A 55 -2.63 9.58 6.20
N GLN A 56 -2.95 9.04 7.37
CA GLN A 56 -2.76 9.68 8.68
C GLN A 56 -1.97 8.76 9.63
N ASP A 57 -1.69 9.27 10.84
CA ASP A 57 -1.06 8.49 11.91
C ASP A 57 -1.84 7.20 12.21
N GLN A 58 -3.18 7.28 12.17
CA GLN A 58 -4.05 6.12 12.31
C GLN A 58 -4.64 5.67 10.96
N PRO A 59 -4.62 4.35 10.67
CA PRO A 59 -5.21 3.81 9.46
C PRO A 59 -6.74 3.87 9.52
N GLU A 60 -7.36 4.45 8.49
CA GLU A 60 -8.81 4.59 8.42
C GLU A 60 -9.44 3.47 7.58
N PHE A 61 -10.54 2.89 8.07
CA PHE A 61 -11.34 1.91 7.34
C PHE A 61 -12.45 2.62 6.57
N VAL A 62 -12.40 2.50 5.25
CA VAL A 62 -13.37 3.10 4.35
C VAL A 62 -14.21 2.00 3.70
N PRO A 63 -15.53 1.96 3.90
CA PRO A 63 -16.39 1.01 3.21
C PRO A 63 -16.45 1.36 1.72
N VAL A 64 -16.39 0.34 0.86
CA VAL A 64 -16.51 0.50 -0.60
C VAL A 64 -17.51 -0.52 -1.10
N SER A 65 -18.41 -0.14 -2.01
CA SER A 65 -19.40 -1.10 -2.56
C SER A 65 -18.91 -1.75 -3.86
N THR A 66 -18.31 -0.93 -4.72
CA THR A 66 -17.81 -1.31 -6.04
C THR A 66 -16.33 -0.95 -6.17
N PRO A 67 -15.57 -1.62 -7.05
CA PRO A 67 -14.18 -1.24 -7.31
C PRO A 67 -14.05 0.20 -7.85
N SER A 68 -15.08 0.71 -8.54
CA SER A 68 -15.11 2.09 -9.04
C SER A 68 -15.13 3.14 -7.91
N ASP A 69 -15.62 2.77 -6.73
CA ASP A 69 -15.66 3.66 -5.56
C ASP A 69 -14.24 4.05 -5.10
N LEU A 70 -13.22 3.24 -5.40
CA LEU A 70 -11.82 3.58 -5.10
C LEU A 70 -11.37 4.88 -5.75
N TYR A 71 -11.93 5.24 -6.90
CA TYR A 71 -11.57 6.48 -7.59
C TYR A 71 -12.02 7.73 -6.84
N GLN A 72 -13.02 7.64 -5.97
CA GLN A 72 -13.41 8.75 -5.09
C GLN A 72 -12.30 9.05 -4.07
N TYR A 73 -11.57 8.02 -3.63
CA TYR A 73 -10.47 8.12 -2.68
C TYR A 73 -9.10 8.26 -3.33
N LYS A 74 -9.03 8.53 -4.65
CA LYS A 74 -7.77 8.66 -5.40
C LYS A 74 -6.81 9.68 -4.78
N GLU A 75 -7.34 10.80 -4.29
CA GLU A 75 -6.57 11.88 -3.64
C GLU A 75 -5.94 11.37 -2.35
N ARG A 76 -6.73 10.69 -1.51
CA ARG A 76 -6.25 10.12 -0.25
C ARG A 76 -5.20 9.04 -0.45
N ILE A 77 -5.39 8.17 -1.45
CA ILE A 77 -4.40 7.15 -1.81
C ILE A 77 -3.11 7.80 -2.30
N ARG A 78 -3.20 8.86 -3.10
CA ARG A 78 -2.03 9.65 -3.54
C ARG A 78 -1.30 10.32 -2.37
N THR A 79 -2.03 10.86 -1.39
CA THR A 79 -1.46 11.43 -0.17
C THR A 79 -0.74 10.35 0.65
N ALA A 80 -1.38 9.21 0.90
CA ALA A 80 -0.77 8.07 1.59
C ALA A 80 0.51 7.59 0.87
N LEU A 81 0.48 7.53 -0.46
CA LEU A 81 1.64 7.23 -1.29
C LEU A 81 2.76 8.26 -1.09
N ARG A 82 2.45 9.56 -1.15
CA ARG A 82 3.42 10.65 -0.99
C ARG A 82 4.11 10.57 0.38
N LEU A 83 3.36 10.31 1.44
CA LEU A 83 3.90 10.14 2.79
C LEU A 83 4.88 8.96 2.92
N LYS A 84 4.70 7.90 2.12
CA LYS A 84 5.63 6.75 2.12
C LYS A 84 6.77 6.90 1.10
N LEU A 85 6.60 7.78 0.11
CA LEU A 85 7.57 8.08 -0.94
C LEU A 85 8.63 9.08 -0.50
N GLU A 86 8.30 10.05 0.34
CA GLU A 86 9.29 10.96 0.91
C GLU A 86 10.20 10.18 1.88
N PRO A 87 11.49 9.92 1.54
CA PRO A 87 12.48 9.97 2.61
C PRO A 87 12.42 11.38 3.17
N LEU A 88 12.57 11.53 4.48
CA LEU A 88 12.80 12.83 5.11
C LEU A 88 13.68 13.67 4.18
N ARG A 89 13.10 14.70 3.54
CA ARG A 89 13.91 15.78 3.02
C ARG A 89 14.51 16.38 4.27
N SER A 90 15.75 16.00 4.57
CA SER A 90 16.56 16.76 5.52
C SER A 90 16.46 18.21 5.07
N PRO A 91 15.98 19.14 5.90
CA PRO A 91 16.16 20.55 5.60
C PRO A 91 17.68 20.77 5.59
N GLU A 92 18.21 21.20 4.45
CA GLU A 92 19.53 21.84 4.39
C GLU A 92 19.46 23.21 5.08
#